data_AF-A0A7X7DW86-F1
#
_entry.id   AF-A0A7X7DW86-F1
#
_cell.length_a   1.000
_cell.length_b   1.000
_cell.length_c   1.000
_cell.angle_alpha   90.00
_cell.angle_beta   90.00
_cell.angle_gamma   90.00
#
_symmetry.space_group_name_H-M   'P 1'
#
loop_
_entity.id
_entity.type
_entity.pdbx_description
1 polymer ?
#
loop_
_entity_poly.entity_id
_entity_poly.type
_entity_poly.pdbx_seq_one_letter_code
_entity_poly.pdbx_strand_id
1 'polypeptide(L)'
;FMNGRDHVKKKMPALEDCMGNFAILLVPDDGELPVMRLDVLGKHTVAAGSSPQAVTTALILDPLERAGLSFLDVDKFAAEMHINEITLPAGAGDVPLANIKMTAALAVTKKAIEKADMMTFVKERGVPGIAHTQGHIPSGVPFVGHACDAMVAGKMKRAMIIGKGSLFLARLTNLADGASFLLEPPTGKKSSVAAVSKDDVKALLLEVLSELSGKLA
;
A
#
# COMPACT_ATOMS: atom_id res chain seq x y z
N PHE A 1 18.65 -17.02 -9.34
CA PHE A 1 17.88 -18.15 -9.88
C PHE A 1 17.70 -19.29 -8.86
N MET A 2 17.16 -19.03 -7.66
CA MET A 2 16.98 -20.11 -6.67
C MET A 2 15.78 -20.99 -6.99
N ASN A 3 14.63 -20.42 -7.33
CA ASN A 3 13.42 -21.19 -7.64
C ASN A 3 13.48 -21.80 -9.05
N GLY A 4 14.01 -21.08 -10.06
CA GLY A 4 14.21 -21.61 -11.41
C GLY A 4 14.98 -22.95 -11.44
N ARG A 5 15.99 -23.10 -10.58
CA ARG A 5 16.72 -24.37 -10.40
C ARG A 5 15.79 -25.49 -9.93
N ASP A 6 14.89 -25.20 -9.00
CA ASP A 6 13.98 -26.19 -8.43
C ASP A 6 12.81 -26.50 -9.38
N HIS A 7 12.41 -25.59 -10.26
CA HIS A 7 11.54 -25.89 -11.41
C HIS A 7 12.18 -26.92 -12.36
N VAL A 8 13.44 -26.69 -12.77
CA VAL A 8 14.16 -27.59 -13.70
C VAL A 8 14.35 -28.98 -13.09
N LYS A 9 14.71 -29.08 -11.80
CA LYS A 9 14.78 -30.37 -11.08
C LYS A 9 13.46 -31.15 -11.11
N LYS A 10 12.33 -30.43 -11.13
CA LYS A 10 10.97 -31.00 -11.22
C LYS A 10 10.50 -31.18 -12.66
N LYS A 11 11.40 -31.09 -13.65
CA LYS A 11 11.10 -31.20 -15.09
C LYS A 11 10.09 -30.17 -15.59
N MET A 12 10.09 -28.98 -14.99
CA MET A 12 9.31 -27.83 -15.42
C MET A 12 10.21 -26.81 -16.12
N PRO A 13 9.67 -25.98 -17.03
CA PRO A 13 10.37 -24.79 -17.50
C PRO A 13 10.77 -23.88 -16.33
N ALA A 14 11.86 -23.13 -16.46
CA ALA A 14 12.18 -22.07 -15.50
C ALA A 14 11.13 -20.96 -15.64
N LEU A 15 10.24 -20.83 -14.63
CA LEU A 15 9.10 -19.91 -14.71
C LEU A 15 9.45 -18.47 -14.31
N GLU A 16 10.69 -18.21 -13.89
CA GLU A 16 11.14 -16.91 -13.39
C GLU A 16 11.90 -16.07 -14.43
N ASP A 17 11.93 -16.52 -15.68
CA ASP A 17 12.61 -15.82 -16.78
C ASP A 17 11.71 -14.74 -17.40
N CYS A 18 11.28 -13.80 -16.56
CA CYS A 18 10.37 -12.73 -16.95
C CYS A 18 10.87 -11.40 -16.38
N MET A 19 10.90 -10.38 -17.24
CA MET A 19 11.09 -8.99 -16.82
C MET A 19 9.73 -8.29 -16.73
N GLY A 20 9.51 -7.59 -15.62
CA GLY A 20 8.37 -6.71 -15.45
C GLY A 20 8.84 -5.31 -15.05
N ASN A 21 8.15 -4.29 -15.54
CA ASN A 21 8.35 -2.92 -15.13
C ASN A 21 6.98 -2.30 -14.81
N PHE A 22 6.99 -1.37 -13.87
CA PHE A 22 5.86 -0.50 -13.61
C PHE A 22 6.40 0.89 -13.27
N ALA A 23 5.55 1.90 -13.41
CA ALA A 23 5.84 3.26 -13.00
C ALA A 23 4.63 3.81 -12.25
N ILE A 24 4.89 4.62 -11.24
CA ILE A 24 3.87 5.39 -10.53
C ILE A 24 4.29 6.85 -10.64
N LEU A 25 3.46 7.66 -11.28
CA LEU A 25 3.64 9.10 -11.32
C LEU A 25 2.87 9.70 -10.16
N LEU A 26 3.58 10.36 -9.24
CA LEU A 26 2.96 11.08 -8.13
C LEU A 26 2.75 12.53 -8.55
N VAL A 27 1.51 12.99 -8.38
CA VAL A 27 1.09 14.38 -8.63
C VAL A 27 0.44 14.94 -7.35
N PRO A 28 0.31 16.27 -7.20
CA PRO A 28 -0.54 16.84 -6.18
C PRO A 28 -1.98 16.32 -6.28
N ASP A 29 -2.71 16.25 -5.16
CA ASP A 29 -4.12 15.86 -5.14
C ASP A 29 -4.93 16.77 -6.07
N ASP A 30 -5.46 16.17 -7.15
CA ASP A 30 -6.26 16.83 -8.17
C ASP A 30 -7.78 16.68 -7.92
N GLY A 31 -8.16 15.95 -6.86
CA GLY A 31 -9.54 15.64 -6.55
C GLY A 31 -10.16 14.53 -7.42
N GLU A 32 -9.38 13.89 -8.30
CA GLU A 32 -9.82 12.83 -9.20
C GLU A 32 -9.08 11.51 -8.95
N LEU A 33 -7.75 11.58 -8.80
CA LEU A 33 -6.90 10.42 -8.56
C LEU A 33 -6.90 10.01 -7.08
N PRO A 34 -6.74 8.71 -6.79
CA PRO A 34 -6.55 8.23 -5.43
C PRO A 34 -5.33 8.86 -4.75
N VAL A 35 -5.46 9.12 -3.46
CA VAL A 35 -4.44 9.76 -2.65
C VAL A 35 -3.68 8.75 -1.79
N MET A 36 -2.38 8.98 -1.64
CA MET A 36 -1.55 8.30 -0.64
C MET A 36 -1.68 9.01 0.71
N ARG A 37 -2.19 8.31 1.72
CA ARG A 37 -2.34 8.83 3.09
C ARG A 37 -1.00 8.86 3.81
N LEU A 38 -0.33 10.02 3.76
CA LEU A 38 0.95 10.25 4.43
C LEU A 38 0.86 10.33 5.97
N ASP A 39 -0.34 10.49 6.50
CA ASP A 39 -0.62 10.43 7.94
C ASP A 39 -0.78 8.98 8.45
N VAL A 40 -0.94 8.00 7.54
CA VAL A 40 -1.15 6.57 7.86
C VAL A 40 0.02 5.72 7.36
N LEU A 41 1.24 6.16 7.63
CA LEU A 41 2.46 5.45 7.25
C LEU A 41 2.85 4.42 8.31
N GLY A 42 2.99 3.15 7.91
CA GLY A 42 3.65 2.13 8.71
C GLY A 42 5.15 2.14 8.47
N LYS A 43 5.94 1.93 9.52
CA LYS A 43 7.39 1.88 9.45
C LYS A 43 7.90 0.78 10.37
N HIS A 44 8.58 -0.20 9.79
CA HIS A 44 9.34 -1.18 10.54
C HIS A 44 10.81 -0.77 10.51
N THR A 45 11.32 -0.30 11.65
CA THR A 45 12.71 0.15 11.75
C THR A 45 13.64 -1.05 11.87
N VAL A 46 14.83 -0.95 11.26
CA VAL A 46 15.89 -1.95 11.44
C VAL A 46 16.14 -2.19 12.93
N ALA A 47 16.28 -3.46 13.32
CA ALA A 47 16.46 -3.93 14.70
C ALA A 47 15.24 -3.78 15.63
N ALA A 48 14.04 -3.45 15.14
CA ALA A 48 12.80 -3.43 15.92
C ALA A 48 12.22 -4.84 16.24
N GLY A 49 13.01 -5.90 16.02
CA GLY A 49 12.58 -7.29 16.04
C GLY A 49 12.18 -7.79 14.66
N SER A 50 12.45 -9.06 14.35
CA SER A 50 12.23 -9.65 13.03
C SER A 50 11.04 -10.62 12.99
N SER A 51 10.28 -10.73 14.09
CA SER A 51 9.17 -11.68 14.16
C SER A 51 8.06 -11.26 13.19
N PRO A 52 7.39 -12.21 12.50
CA PRO A 52 6.31 -11.88 11.57
C PRO A 52 5.20 -11.04 12.21
N GLN A 53 4.93 -11.26 13.51
CA GLN A 53 3.96 -10.48 14.26
C GLN A 53 4.44 -9.04 14.49
N ALA A 54 5.71 -8.82 14.87
CA ALA A 54 6.26 -7.48 15.06
C ALA A 54 6.23 -6.66 13.75
N VAL A 55 6.62 -7.29 12.64
CA VAL A 55 6.55 -6.68 11.30
C VAL A 55 5.11 -6.32 10.94
N THR A 56 4.16 -7.24 11.15
CA THR A 56 2.75 -7.00 10.82
C THR A 56 2.14 -5.93 11.71
N THR A 57 2.49 -5.89 13.00
CA THR A 57 2.07 -4.83 13.91
C THR A 57 2.55 -3.46 13.44
N ALA A 58 3.85 -3.31 13.19
CA ALA A 58 4.43 -2.02 12.79
C ALA A 58 3.95 -1.51 11.42
N LEU A 59 3.69 -2.45 10.49
CA LEU A 59 3.29 -2.12 9.11
C LEU A 59 1.77 -2.09 8.90
N ILE A 60 0.97 -2.64 9.81
CA ILE A 60 -0.49 -2.71 9.62
C ILE A 60 -1.22 -2.14 10.83
N LEU A 61 -1.03 -2.74 12.01
CA LEU A 61 -1.83 -2.37 13.16
C LEU A 61 -1.55 -0.94 13.63
N ASP A 62 -0.29 -0.62 13.92
CA ASP A 62 0.11 0.67 14.48
C ASP A 62 -0.33 1.86 13.61
N PRO A 63 -0.14 1.86 12.27
CA PRO A 63 -0.66 2.95 11.45
C PRO A 63 -2.20 3.02 11.44
N LEU A 64 -2.91 1.89 11.42
CA LEU A 64 -4.37 1.90 11.48
C LEU A 64 -4.88 2.46 12.80
N GLU A 65 -4.33 2.01 13.94
CA GLU A 65 -4.69 2.51 15.27
C GLU A 65 -4.45 4.02 15.38
N ARG A 66 -3.30 4.53 14.90
CA ARG A 66 -3.02 5.98 14.87
C ARG A 66 -4.05 6.78 14.07
N ALA A 67 -4.59 6.18 13.01
CA ALA A 67 -5.59 6.80 12.15
C ALA A 67 -7.03 6.60 12.66
N GLY A 68 -7.23 5.89 13.77
CA GLY A 68 -8.56 5.50 14.27
C GLY A 68 -9.29 4.53 13.35
N LEU A 69 -8.56 3.75 12.55
CA LEU A 69 -9.09 2.76 11.61
C LEU A 69 -8.93 1.35 12.17
N SER A 70 -9.81 0.44 11.76
CA SER A 70 -9.74 -0.99 12.03
C SER A 70 -9.21 -1.78 10.82
N PHE A 71 -8.91 -3.07 11.01
CA PHE A 71 -8.61 -3.97 9.90
C PHE A 71 -9.76 -4.08 8.89
N LEU A 72 -11.00 -3.91 9.34
CA LEU A 72 -12.19 -4.03 8.49
C LEU A 72 -12.43 -2.81 7.62
N ASP A 73 -11.84 -1.66 7.97
CA ASP A 73 -11.88 -0.43 7.18
C ASP A 73 -11.02 -0.48 5.92
N VAL A 74 -10.15 -1.48 5.80
CA VAL A 74 -9.27 -1.73 4.67
C VAL A 74 -9.86 -2.84 3.80
N ASP A 75 -10.07 -2.55 2.51
CA ASP A 75 -10.65 -3.51 1.58
C ASP A 75 -9.62 -4.52 1.09
N LYS A 76 -8.37 -4.09 0.88
CA LYS A 76 -7.30 -4.95 0.36
C LYS A 76 -5.97 -4.70 1.07
N PHE A 77 -5.31 -5.77 1.51
CA PHE A 77 -3.92 -5.73 1.98
C PHE A 77 -3.02 -6.38 0.93
N ALA A 78 -2.19 -5.57 0.28
CA ALA A 78 -1.21 -6.01 -0.70
C ALA A 78 0.17 -6.12 -0.05
N ALA A 79 0.63 -7.34 0.18
CA ALA A 79 1.93 -7.64 0.77
C ALA A 79 2.56 -8.82 0.05
N GLU A 80 3.80 -8.66 -0.41
CA GLU A 80 4.60 -9.72 -1.04
C GLU A 80 3.84 -10.50 -2.13
N MET A 81 3.55 -9.80 -3.22
CA MET A 81 2.65 -10.17 -4.32
C MET A 81 3.22 -11.24 -5.27
N HIS A 82 3.98 -12.20 -4.76
CA HIS A 82 4.62 -13.24 -5.58
C HIS A 82 3.57 -14.12 -6.24
N ILE A 83 3.68 -14.32 -7.56
CA ILE A 83 2.82 -15.25 -8.32
C ILE A 83 2.97 -16.66 -7.74
N ASN A 84 1.89 -17.19 -7.14
CA ASN A 84 1.89 -18.47 -6.44
C ASN A 84 2.12 -19.65 -7.39
N GLU A 85 1.70 -19.53 -8.65
CA GLU A 85 1.96 -20.51 -9.71
C GLU A 85 3.47 -20.66 -10.01
N ILE A 86 4.29 -19.65 -9.67
CA ILE A 86 5.75 -19.70 -9.78
C ILE A 86 6.37 -20.23 -8.49
N THR A 87 5.93 -19.73 -7.32
CA THR A 87 6.55 -20.06 -6.03
C THR A 87 6.18 -21.44 -5.48
N LEU A 88 4.93 -21.89 -5.68
CA LEU A 88 4.47 -23.20 -5.20
C LEU A 88 5.28 -24.35 -5.83
N PRO A 89 5.46 -24.42 -7.16
CA PRO A 89 6.25 -25.49 -7.76
C PRO A 89 7.74 -25.39 -7.39
N ALA A 90 8.25 -24.22 -7.02
CA ALA A 90 9.61 -24.08 -6.49
C ALA A 90 9.76 -24.51 -5.03
N GLY A 91 8.66 -24.76 -4.31
CA GLY A 91 8.68 -25.08 -2.87
C GLY A 91 8.78 -23.85 -1.96
N ALA A 92 8.60 -22.65 -2.50
CA ALA A 92 8.59 -21.40 -1.73
C ALA A 92 7.21 -21.09 -1.11
N GLY A 93 6.18 -21.86 -1.44
CA GLY A 93 4.82 -21.72 -0.89
C GLY A 93 4.00 -20.62 -1.56
N ASP A 94 2.82 -20.33 -1.01
CA ASP A 94 1.97 -19.22 -1.43
C ASP A 94 2.22 -18.02 -0.50
N VAL A 95 3.04 -17.08 -0.99
CA VAL A 95 3.53 -15.94 -0.20
C VAL A 95 2.44 -14.91 0.08
N PRO A 96 1.64 -14.46 -0.91
CA PRO A 96 0.50 -13.58 -0.64
C PRO A 96 -0.49 -14.18 0.37
N LEU A 97 -0.83 -15.48 0.24
CA LEU A 97 -1.74 -16.15 1.16
C LEU A 97 -1.19 -16.21 2.58
N ALA A 98 0.11 -16.52 2.74
CA ALA A 98 0.75 -16.54 4.05
C ALA A 98 0.70 -15.16 4.73
N ASN A 99 0.91 -14.09 3.94
CA ASN A 99 0.87 -12.72 4.43
C ASN A 99 -0.52 -12.31 4.91
N ILE A 100 -1.56 -12.51 4.10
CA ILE A 100 -2.92 -12.15 4.52
C ILE A 100 -3.41 -13.00 5.70
N LYS A 101 -3.00 -14.27 5.81
CA LYS A 101 -3.28 -15.11 6.99
C LYS A 101 -2.65 -14.53 8.26
N MET A 102 -1.44 -13.99 8.18
CA MET A 102 -0.81 -13.31 9.32
C MET A 102 -1.60 -12.06 9.74
N THR A 103 -2.03 -11.24 8.78
CA THR A 103 -2.90 -10.09 9.05
C THR A 103 -4.22 -10.51 9.70
N ALA A 104 -4.86 -11.56 9.19
CA ALA A 104 -6.11 -12.08 9.74
C ALA A 104 -5.92 -12.63 11.17
N ALA A 105 -4.81 -13.33 11.44
CA ALA A 105 -4.49 -13.83 12.77
C ALA A 105 -4.26 -12.68 13.77
N LEU A 106 -3.63 -11.59 13.33
CA LEU A 106 -3.47 -10.39 14.15
C LEU A 106 -4.82 -9.70 14.40
N ALA A 107 -5.70 -9.63 13.39
CA ALA A 107 -7.06 -9.10 13.53
C ALA A 107 -7.89 -9.89 14.54
N VAL A 108 -7.81 -11.23 14.54
CA VAL A 108 -8.43 -12.10 15.57
C VAL A 108 -7.86 -11.79 16.95
N THR A 109 -6.52 -11.72 17.06
CA THR A 109 -5.84 -11.43 18.33
C THR A 109 -6.27 -10.08 18.92
N LYS A 110 -6.52 -9.10 18.05
CA LYS A 110 -7.00 -7.76 18.40
C LYS A 110 -8.52 -7.65 18.48
N LYS A 111 -9.24 -8.79 18.39
CA LYS A 111 -10.71 -8.87 18.48
C LYS A 111 -11.45 -8.02 17.44
N ALA A 112 -10.82 -7.75 16.30
CA ALA A 112 -11.45 -7.07 15.18
C ALA A 112 -12.34 -8.01 14.33
N ILE A 113 -12.03 -9.31 14.37
CA ILE A 113 -12.82 -10.39 13.76
C ILE A 113 -12.81 -11.61 14.69
N GLU A 114 -13.78 -12.51 14.52
CA GLU A 114 -13.77 -13.80 15.19
C GLU A 114 -12.85 -14.81 14.50
N LYS A 115 -12.36 -15.80 15.24
CA LYS A 115 -11.50 -16.86 14.68
C LYS A 115 -12.18 -17.63 13.54
N ALA A 116 -13.50 -17.78 13.61
CA ALA A 116 -14.30 -18.45 12.58
C ALA A 116 -14.30 -17.69 11.24
N ASP A 117 -14.17 -16.36 11.27
CA ASP A 117 -14.24 -15.49 10.09
C ASP A 117 -12.88 -15.27 9.42
N MET A 118 -11.81 -15.85 9.96
CA MET A 118 -10.44 -15.66 9.49
C MET A 118 -10.29 -15.98 7.99
N MET A 119 -10.91 -17.06 7.51
CA MET A 119 -10.81 -17.45 6.09
C MET A 119 -11.67 -16.57 5.17
N THR A 120 -12.80 -16.05 5.68
CA THR A 120 -13.60 -15.05 4.99
C THR A 120 -12.80 -13.76 4.81
N PHE A 121 -12.15 -13.28 5.89
CA PHE A 121 -11.24 -12.13 5.83
C PHE A 121 -10.13 -12.34 4.80
N VAL A 122 -9.48 -13.52 4.81
CA VAL A 122 -8.41 -13.85 3.85
C VAL A 122 -8.91 -13.76 2.41
N LYS A 123 -10.08 -14.32 2.11
CA LYS A 123 -10.67 -14.31 0.77
C LYS A 123 -11.07 -12.90 0.32
N GLU A 124 -11.68 -12.13 1.21
CA GLU A 124 -12.22 -10.82 0.87
C GLU A 124 -11.14 -9.74 0.81
N ARG A 125 -10.14 -9.80 1.71
CA ARG A 125 -9.14 -8.73 1.88
C ARG A 125 -7.75 -9.08 1.36
N GLY A 126 -7.51 -10.33 1.01
CA GLY A 126 -6.30 -10.75 0.32
C GLY A 126 -6.26 -10.27 -1.13
N VAL A 127 -5.04 -10.20 -1.66
CA VAL A 127 -4.76 -9.95 -3.08
C VAL A 127 -3.96 -11.14 -3.60
N PRO A 128 -4.33 -11.74 -4.76
CA PRO A 128 -3.55 -12.83 -5.35
C PRO A 128 -2.19 -12.33 -5.85
N GLY A 129 -1.21 -13.22 -5.96
CA GLY A 129 0.11 -12.88 -6.48
C GLY A 129 0.07 -12.48 -7.95
N ILE A 130 0.66 -11.32 -8.27
CA ILE A 130 0.69 -10.77 -9.65
C ILE A 130 2.10 -10.33 -10.08
N ALA A 131 3.09 -10.49 -9.22
CA ALA A 131 4.45 -10.02 -9.42
C ALA A 131 5.46 -11.15 -9.41
N HIS A 132 6.50 -11.00 -10.25
CA HIS A 132 7.61 -11.93 -10.31
C HIS A 132 8.50 -11.79 -9.07
N THR A 133 9.20 -12.88 -8.72
CA THR A 133 9.92 -13.09 -7.45
C THR A 133 11.27 -12.36 -7.34
N GLN A 134 11.58 -11.43 -8.24
CA GLN A 134 12.90 -10.76 -8.30
C GLN A 134 12.80 -9.25 -8.02
N GLY A 135 13.69 -8.75 -7.17
CA GLY A 135 13.84 -7.32 -6.86
C GLY A 135 12.85 -6.79 -5.82
N HIS A 136 12.58 -5.48 -5.88
CA HIS A 136 11.61 -4.78 -5.02
C HIS A 136 10.17 -4.88 -5.57
N ILE A 137 10.05 -5.32 -6.83
CA ILE A 137 8.81 -5.54 -7.57
C ILE A 137 7.82 -6.41 -6.80
N PRO A 138 8.19 -7.53 -6.17
CA PRO A 138 7.22 -8.35 -5.45
C PRO A 138 6.63 -7.73 -4.17
N SER A 139 6.91 -6.49 -3.78
CA SER A 139 6.20 -5.81 -2.67
C SER A 139 4.69 -5.67 -2.92
N GLY A 140 3.96 -4.93 -2.09
CA GLY A 140 2.57 -4.54 -2.39
C GLY A 140 2.41 -3.58 -3.58
N VAL A 141 3.49 -2.94 -4.04
CA VAL A 141 3.45 -1.82 -5.00
C VAL A 141 2.84 -2.18 -6.37
N PRO A 142 3.02 -3.38 -6.96
CA PRO A 142 2.37 -3.76 -8.21
C PRO A 142 0.84 -3.69 -8.16
N PHE A 143 0.23 -3.75 -6.97
CA PHE A 143 -1.20 -3.64 -6.81
C PHE A 143 -1.72 -2.20 -6.95
N VAL A 144 -0.86 -1.17 -6.90
CA VAL A 144 -1.27 0.24 -6.91
C VAL A 144 -2.14 0.57 -8.13
N GLY A 145 -1.76 0.15 -9.34
CA GLY A 145 -2.55 0.41 -10.54
C GLY A 145 -3.96 -0.18 -10.46
N HIS A 146 -4.07 -1.44 -10.05
CA HIS A 146 -5.35 -2.12 -9.85
C HIS A 146 -6.20 -1.48 -8.75
N ALA A 147 -5.57 -1.03 -7.66
CA ALA A 147 -6.26 -0.30 -6.60
C ALA A 147 -6.80 1.02 -7.13
N CYS A 148 -6.02 1.75 -7.93
CA CYS A 148 -6.46 3.00 -8.51
C CYS A 148 -7.67 2.83 -9.43
N ASP A 149 -7.63 1.88 -10.36
CA ASP A 149 -8.75 1.58 -11.25
C ASP A 149 -10.02 1.20 -10.45
N ALA A 150 -9.86 0.40 -9.39
CA ALA A 150 -10.97 -0.01 -8.54
C ALA A 150 -11.57 1.16 -7.73
N MET A 151 -10.73 2.08 -7.24
CA MET A 151 -11.18 3.28 -6.51
C MET A 151 -11.90 4.27 -7.43
N VAL A 152 -11.36 4.52 -8.62
CA VAL A 152 -12.02 5.35 -9.64
C VAL A 152 -13.36 4.75 -10.05
N ALA A 153 -13.46 3.42 -10.15
CA ALA A 153 -14.70 2.72 -10.43
C ALA A 153 -15.66 2.62 -9.23
N GLY A 154 -15.31 3.16 -8.05
CA GLY A 154 -16.13 3.10 -6.83
C GLY A 154 -16.27 1.70 -6.23
N LYS A 155 -15.40 0.75 -6.59
CA LYS A 155 -15.39 -0.65 -6.13
C LYS A 155 -14.49 -0.90 -4.93
N MET A 156 -13.69 0.09 -4.56
CA MET A 156 -12.73 0.02 -3.45
C MET A 156 -12.63 1.38 -2.79
N LYS A 157 -12.55 1.38 -1.46
CA LYS A 157 -12.35 2.56 -0.63
C LYS A 157 -10.94 2.63 -0.07
N ARG A 158 -10.32 1.51 0.31
CA ARG A 158 -8.97 1.52 0.92
C ARG A 158 -8.13 0.31 0.53
N ALA A 159 -6.94 0.58 0.01
CA ALA A 159 -5.92 -0.43 -0.19
C ALA A 159 -4.70 -0.10 0.67
N MET A 160 -4.24 -1.08 1.45
CA MET A 160 -2.98 -0.97 2.16
C MET A 160 -1.86 -1.61 1.36
N ILE A 161 -0.87 -0.80 0.99
CA ILE A 161 0.30 -1.21 0.23
C ILE A 161 1.45 -1.44 1.20
N ILE A 162 2.01 -2.66 1.21
CA ILE A 162 2.98 -3.08 2.21
C ILE A 162 4.26 -3.56 1.52
N GLY A 163 5.36 -2.87 1.81
CA GLY A 163 6.72 -3.27 1.47
C GLY A 163 7.42 -3.85 2.69
N LYS A 164 7.84 -5.10 2.59
CA LYS A 164 8.66 -5.77 3.61
C LYS A 164 10.10 -5.82 3.13
N GLY A 165 11.02 -5.59 4.05
CA GLY A 165 12.45 -5.77 3.85
C GLY A 165 12.79 -7.18 3.42
N SER A 166 13.97 -7.34 2.82
CA SER A 166 14.40 -8.61 2.26
C SER A 166 14.30 -9.77 3.26
N LEU A 167 13.43 -10.74 2.98
CA LEU A 167 13.32 -11.97 3.76
C LEU A 167 14.64 -12.76 3.79
N PHE A 168 15.41 -12.69 2.71
CA PHE A 168 16.72 -13.34 2.63
C PHE A 168 17.70 -12.69 3.60
N LEU A 169 17.84 -11.36 3.55
CA LEU A 169 18.77 -10.66 4.43
C LEU A 169 18.32 -10.77 5.89
N ALA A 170 17.02 -10.66 6.16
CA ALA A 170 16.46 -10.84 7.50
C ALA A 170 16.77 -12.21 8.09
N ARG A 171 16.80 -13.29 7.29
CA ARG A 171 17.21 -14.62 7.76
C ARG A 171 18.70 -14.72 8.09
N LEU A 172 19.54 -13.93 7.44
CA LEU A 172 20.99 -13.92 7.67
C LEU A 172 21.40 -13.02 8.83
N THR A 173 20.75 -11.87 8.98
CA THR A 173 21.16 -10.82 9.93
C THR A 173 20.23 -10.70 11.13
N ASN A 174 19.06 -11.33 11.08
CA ASN A 174 17.96 -11.10 12.01
C ASN A 174 17.47 -9.63 12.03
N LEU A 175 17.75 -8.87 10.96
CA LEU A 175 17.33 -7.48 10.79
C LEU A 175 16.31 -7.39 9.66
N ALA A 176 15.13 -6.84 9.96
CA ALA A 176 14.11 -6.55 8.98
C ALA A 176 13.74 -5.07 9.03
N ASP A 177 13.43 -4.51 7.87
CA ASP A 177 12.83 -3.20 7.71
C ASP A 177 11.53 -3.31 6.89
N GLY A 178 10.85 -2.19 6.69
CA GLY A 178 9.64 -2.16 5.88
C GLY A 178 8.91 -0.84 6.00
N ALA A 179 8.01 -0.62 5.05
CA ALA A 179 7.13 0.54 5.01
C ALA A 179 5.77 0.15 4.46
N SER A 180 4.75 0.88 4.87
CA SER A 180 3.41 0.75 4.31
C SER A 180 2.69 2.08 4.26
N PHE A 181 1.69 2.17 3.39
CA PHE A 181 0.81 3.33 3.27
C PHE A 181 -0.59 2.88 2.85
N LEU A 182 -1.58 3.73 3.12
CA LEU A 182 -2.93 3.56 2.59
C LEU A 182 -3.12 4.40 1.31
N LEU A 183 -3.82 3.81 0.36
CA LEU A 183 -4.48 4.51 -0.74
C LEU A 183 -5.97 4.68 -0.40
N GLU A 184 -6.53 5.84 -0.73
CA GLU A 184 -7.95 6.14 -0.61
C GLU A 184 -8.43 6.95 -1.82
N PRO A 185 -9.74 6.96 -2.14
CA PRO A 185 -10.32 7.94 -3.05
C PRO A 185 -9.89 9.36 -2.71
N PRO A 186 -9.86 10.27 -3.71
CA PRO A 186 -9.47 11.65 -3.49
C PRO A 186 -10.27 12.26 -2.34
N THR A 187 -9.59 13.07 -1.54
CA THR A 187 -10.29 13.84 -0.53
C THR A 187 -11.15 14.84 -1.29
N GLY A 188 -12.48 14.78 -1.16
CA GLY A 188 -13.42 15.61 -1.94
C GLY A 188 -13.25 17.13 -1.80
N LYS A 189 -12.18 17.61 -1.15
CA LYS A 189 -11.59 18.90 -1.44
C LYS A 189 -11.02 18.85 -2.86
N LYS A 190 -11.89 19.06 -3.85
CA LYS A 190 -11.47 19.84 -5.02
C LYS A 190 -10.69 21.00 -4.44
N SER A 191 -9.40 21.08 -4.73
CA SER A 191 -8.64 22.27 -4.43
C SER A 191 -9.37 23.41 -5.11
N SER A 192 -10.24 24.10 -4.36
CA SER A 192 -10.82 25.37 -4.74
C SER A 192 -9.77 26.45 -4.52
N VAL A 193 -8.51 26.15 -4.83
CA VAL A 193 -7.66 27.17 -5.40
C VAL A 193 -8.27 27.43 -6.78
N ALA A 194 -9.39 28.17 -6.78
CA ALA A 194 -9.70 29.02 -7.91
C ALA A 194 -8.38 29.73 -8.18
N ALA A 195 -7.76 29.43 -9.33
CA ALA A 195 -6.59 30.15 -9.76
C ALA A 195 -6.97 31.63 -9.65
N VAL A 196 -6.38 32.35 -8.69
CA VAL A 196 -6.73 33.74 -8.43
C VAL A 196 -6.60 34.45 -9.75
N SER A 197 -7.73 34.86 -10.32
CA SER A 197 -7.72 35.42 -11.66
C SER A 197 -7.02 36.77 -11.59
N LYS A 198 -6.45 37.22 -12.70
CA LYS A 198 -5.87 38.58 -12.74
C LYS A 198 -6.88 39.66 -12.35
N ASP A 199 -8.17 39.38 -12.53
CA ASP A 199 -9.25 40.30 -12.19
C ASP A 199 -9.54 40.31 -10.69
N ASP A 200 -9.40 39.17 -9.99
CA ASP A 200 -9.49 39.11 -8.52
C ASP A 200 -8.34 39.90 -7.86
N VAL A 201 -7.13 39.81 -8.41
CA VAL A 201 -5.97 40.60 -7.94
C VAL A 201 -6.18 42.10 -8.18
N LYS A 202 -6.75 42.48 -9.33
CA LYS A 202 -7.06 43.89 -9.63
C LYS A 202 -8.13 44.46 -8.72
N ALA A 203 -9.18 43.69 -8.43
CA ALA A 203 -10.25 44.11 -7.54
C ALA A 203 -9.70 44.39 -6.12
N LEU A 204 -8.88 43.48 -5.60
CA LEU A 204 -8.24 43.64 -4.29
C LEU A 204 -7.30 44.86 -4.25
N LEU A 205 -6.50 45.08 -5.30
CA LEU A 205 -5.63 46.25 -5.41
C LEU A 205 -6.41 47.57 -5.46
N LEU A 206 -7.52 47.61 -6.20
CA LEU A 206 -8.39 48.79 -6.29
C LEU A 206 -9.06 49.11 -4.95
N GLU A 207 -9.51 48.09 -4.23
CA GLU A 207 -10.11 48.24 -2.90
C GLU A 207 -9.10 48.85 -1.91
N VAL A 208 -7.88 48.30 -1.87
CA VAL A 208 -6.79 48.83 -1.02
C VAL A 208 -6.41 50.26 -1.38
N LEU A 209 -6.32 50.59 -2.68
CA LEU A 209 -6.01 51.95 -3.14
C LEU A 209 -7.12 52.95 -2.79
N SER A 210 -8.39 52.54 -2.87
CA SER A 210 -9.54 53.35 -2.49
C SER A 210 -9.54 53.64 -0.98
N GLU A 211 -9.26 52.64 -0.15
CA GLU A 211 -9.12 52.81 1.30
C GLU A 211 -7.96 53.74 1.66
N LEU A 212 -6.82 53.64 0.96
CA LEU A 212 -5.68 54.51 1.19
C LEU A 212 -6.00 55.96 0.82
N SER A 213 -6.67 56.17 -0.33
CA SER A 213 -7.09 57.48 -0.79
C SER A 213 -8.09 58.14 0.17
N GLY A 214 -9.01 57.37 0.75
CA GLY A 214 -9.97 57.87 1.74
C GLY A 214 -9.35 58.24 3.09
N LYS A 215 -8.16 57.71 3.42
CA LYS A 215 -7.39 58.05 4.63
C LYS A 215 -6.41 59.21 4.44
N LEU A 216 -6.17 59.62 3.20
CA LEU A 216 -5.26 60.71 2.82
C LEU A 216 -5.99 62.02 2.46
N ALA A 217 -7.33 62.02 2.52
CA ALA A 217 -8.20 63.20 2.40
C ALA A 217 -8.72 63.63 3.78
#